data_AF-A0A6B2DJJ9-F1
#
_entry.id   AF-A0A6B2DJJ9-F1
#
_cell.length_a   1.000
_cell.length_b   1.000
_cell.length_c   1.000
_cell.angle_alpha   90.00
_cell.angle_beta   90.00
_cell.angle_gamma   90.00
#
_symmetry.space_group_name_H-M   'P 1'
#
loop_
_entity.id
_entity.type
_entity.pdbx_description
1 polymer ?
#
loop_
_entity_poly.entity_id
_entity_poly.type
_entity_poly.pdbx_seq_one_letter_code
_entity_poly.pdbx_strand_id
1 'polypeptide(L)'
;WPEAPLPPSPPVPPGSWLLLTDEHPAALGRAVALALALAETGDEALSLPQDDFGELPAFLTGRPVRGVVFLTGAPHAYHDPEDARELLRTISSVVARLDRGVRFHLVTQAHDEPGLVCLRGLIRVLACERPDLRASIADFDARSDVDALARELRADASEDEVRWRHDVRYAARLTRVPLAPEVPAGPGAYVVTGAFGPLGPATIRWLADHGATRIVLSGRRGGVVDLPGVDIVVVAGDLAERGVADRLIAEATAGGLPLRGIVHAAGVFSDDADTAWRARVLGARRLHEATAEAPPVWWLLCSPATALFGAPGGVGGATADAWVDAFAAWRRSRGLPAAVTRVGSGELPPAVWRPYFSAVLEEFVRHAELFGEEP
;
A
#
# COMPACT_ATOMS: atom_id res chain seq x y z
N TRP A 1 15.19 -0.76 -2.75
CA TRP A 1 15.47 0.40 -3.61
C TRP A 1 16.98 0.57 -3.76
N PRO A 2 17.70 -0.29 -4.50
CA PRO A 2 19.06 0.00 -4.92
C PRO A 2 19.08 1.22 -5.86
N GLU A 3 20.21 1.93 -5.89
CA GLU A 3 20.46 2.97 -6.88
C GLU A 3 20.42 2.36 -8.30
N ALA A 4 19.81 3.06 -9.23
CA ALA A 4 19.61 2.63 -10.60
C ALA A 4 19.62 3.87 -11.50
N PRO A 5 20.79 4.40 -11.88
CA PRO A 5 20.88 5.57 -12.74
C PRO A 5 20.18 5.32 -14.08
N LEU A 6 19.74 6.41 -14.74
CA LEU A 6 19.16 6.29 -16.08
C LEU A 6 20.21 5.72 -17.05
N PRO A 7 19.80 4.84 -17.99
CA PRO A 7 20.70 4.41 -19.05
C PRO A 7 21.12 5.62 -19.90
N PRO A 8 22.32 5.61 -20.50
CA PRO A 8 22.72 6.62 -21.47
C PRO A 8 21.86 6.46 -22.74
N SER A 9 20.75 7.18 -22.81
CA SER A 9 19.85 7.13 -23.96
C SER A 9 20.43 7.89 -25.16
N PRO A 10 20.30 7.37 -26.39
CA PRO A 10 20.59 8.13 -27.60
C PRO A 10 19.66 9.37 -27.69
N PRO A 11 20.01 10.39 -28.49
CA PRO A 11 19.15 11.57 -28.66
C PRO A 11 17.77 11.16 -29.19
N VAL A 12 16.78 11.22 -28.30
CA VAL A 12 15.38 10.96 -28.63
C VAL A 12 14.82 12.18 -29.38
N PRO A 13 14.17 12.01 -30.55
CA PRO A 13 13.58 13.14 -31.27
C PRO A 13 12.48 13.82 -30.43
N PRO A 14 12.05 15.03 -30.78
CA PRO A 14 10.79 15.61 -30.29
C PRO A 14 9.60 14.65 -30.36
N GLY A 15 8.67 14.78 -29.41
CA GLY A 15 7.39 14.08 -29.37
C GLY A 15 6.36 14.81 -28.50
N SER A 16 5.10 14.43 -28.64
CA SER A 16 3.99 15.05 -27.91
C SER A 16 3.61 14.26 -26.66
N TRP A 17 3.39 14.93 -25.53
CA TRP A 17 2.96 14.36 -24.25
C TRP A 17 1.59 14.90 -23.85
N LEU A 18 0.81 14.06 -23.17
CA LEU A 18 -0.45 14.48 -22.52
C LEU A 18 -0.28 14.40 -21.01
N LEU A 19 -0.40 15.53 -20.33
CA LEU A 19 -0.24 15.68 -18.88
C LEU A 19 -1.63 15.76 -18.24
N LEU A 20 -2.03 14.69 -17.57
CA LEU A 20 -3.29 14.60 -16.84
C LEU A 20 -3.07 15.05 -15.39
N THR A 21 -3.97 15.84 -14.84
CA THR A 21 -3.92 16.28 -13.44
C THR A 21 -5.22 15.96 -12.73
N ASP A 22 -5.14 15.53 -11.47
CA ASP A 22 -6.31 15.61 -10.59
C ASP A 22 -6.67 17.08 -10.25
N GLU A 23 -7.76 17.26 -9.50
CA GLU A 23 -8.30 18.58 -9.12
C GLU A 23 -7.36 19.39 -8.18
N HIS A 24 -6.30 18.78 -7.64
CA HIS A 24 -5.47 19.43 -6.64
C HIS A 24 -4.48 20.44 -7.27
N PRO A 25 -4.41 21.71 -6.83
CA PRO A 25 -3.59 22.75 -7.47
C PRO A 25 -2.09 22.42 -7.64
N ALA A 26 -1.52 21.61 -6.74
CA ALA A 26 -0.14 21.13 -6.86
C ALA A 26 0.11 20.21 -8.07
N ALA A 27 -0.91 19.47 -8.55
CA ALA A 27 -0.81 18.67 -9.77
C ALA A 27 -0.68 19.58 -11.00
N LEU A 28 -1.54 20.59 -11.10
CA LEU A 28 -1.49 21.62 -12.16
C LEU A 28 -0.17 22.40 -12.16
N GLY A 29 0.32 22.80 -10.98
CA GLY A 29 1.62 23.48 -10.86
C GLY A 29 2.79 22.62 -11.39
N ARG A 30 2.78 21.32 -11.10
CA ARG A 30 3.76 20.37 -11.66
C ARG A 30 3.58 20.13 -13.16
N ALA A 31 2.35 20.09 -13.68
CA ALA A 31 2.10 19.95 -15.11
C ALA A 31 2.66 21.13 -15.91
N VAL A 32 2.47 22.36 -15.43
CA VAL A 32 3.04 23.57 -16.05
C VAL A 32 4.57 23.54 -16.02
N ALA A 33 5.18 23.21 -14.87
CA ALA A 33 6.63 23.12 -14.76
C ALA A 33 7.21 22.03 -15.69
N LEU A 34 6.54 20.87 -15.77
CA LEU A 34 6.97 19.76 -16.63
C LEU A 34 6.82 20.11 -18.12
N ALA A 35 5.75 20.79 -18.51
CA ALA A 35 5.56 21.25 -19.88
C ALA A 35 6.68 22.20 -20.33
N LEU A 36 7.16 23.07 -19.44
CA LEU A 36 8.30 23.95 -19.71
C LEU A 36 9.61 23.16 -19.88
N ALA A 37 9.94 22.26 -18.95
CA ALA A 37 11.14 21.43 -19.03
C ALA A 37 11.16 20.51 -20.28
N LEU A 38 9.99 19.98 -20.67
CA LEU A 38 9.85 19.20 -21.90
C LEU A 38 10.09 20.07 -23.16
N ALA A 39 9.57 21.31 -23.17
CA ALA A 39 9.75 22.25 -24.28
C ALA A 39 11.23 22.63 -24.53
N GLU A 40 12.07 22.69 -23.48
CA GLU A 40 13.52 22.89 -23.64
C GLU A 40 14.20 21.76 -24.44
N THR A 41 13.64 20.55 -24.38
CA THR A 41 14.08 19.38 -25.16
C THR A 41 13.36 19.23 -26.51
N GLY A 42 12.57 20.23 -26.89
CA GLY A 42 11.77 20.27 -28.12
C GLY A 42 10.49 19.44 -28.09
N ASP A 43 10.14 18.80 -26.97
CA ASP A 43 8.89 18.06 -26.83
C ASP A 43 7.70 19.02 -26.68
N GLU A 44 6.54 18.64 -27.23
CA GLU A 44 5.27 19.33 -26.99
C GLU A 44 4.55 18.68 -25.80
N ALA A 45 3.93 19.48 -24.93
CA ALA A 45 3.15 18.97 -23.80
C ALA A 45 1.80 19.70 -23.71
N LEU A 46 0.71 18.93 -23.65
CA LEU A 46 -0.64 19.45 -23.43
C LEU A 46 -1.13 19.02 -22.04
N SER A 47 -1.65 19.97 -21.25
CA SER A 47 -2.30 19.67 -19.97
C SER A 47 -3.80 19.44 -20.15
N LEU A 48 -4.35 18.42 -19.50
CA LEU A 48 -5.78 18.11 -19.46
C LEU A 48 -6.20 17.92 -17.99
N PRO A 49 -7.06 18.78 -17.42
CA PRO A 49 -7.54 18.63 -16.05
C PRO A 49 -8.59 17.51 -15.95
N GLN A 50 -8.89 17.10 -14.71
CA GLN A 50 -9.81 16.01 -14.39
C GLN A 50 -11.21 16.15 -15.02
N ASP A 51 -11.77 17.36 -15.03
CA ASP A 51 -13.08 17.65 -15.62
C ASP A 51 -13.16 17.27 -17.11
N ASP A 52 -12.04 17.41 -17.83
CA ASP A 52 -11.95 17.19 -19.27
C ASP A 52 -11.53 15.76 -19.65
N PHE A 53 -11.39 14.84 -18.69
CA PHE A 53 -11.03 13.43 -18.97
C PHE A 53 -12.05 12.69 -19.85
N GLY A 54 -13.26 13.23 -20.04
CA GLY A 54 -14.22 12.77 -21.04
C GLY A 54 -13.72 12.94 -22.49
N GLU A 55 -12.87 13.95 -22.74
CA GLU A 55 -12.31 14.28 -24.05
C GLU A 55 -11.02 13.52 -24.38
N LEU A 56 -10.45 12.76 -23.42
CA LEU A 56 -9.21 12.00 -23.57
C LEU A 56 -9.13 11.17 -24.89
N PRO A 57 -10.18 10.45 -25.34
CA PRO A 57 -10.13 9.73 -26.62
C PRO A 57 -9.98 10.65 -27.84
N ALA A 58 -10.50 11.88 -27.79
CA ALA A 58 -10.35 12.85 -28.87
C ALA A 58 -8.92 13.39 -28.98
N PHE A 59 -8.21 13.56 -27.85
CA PHE A 59 -6.80 13.94 -27.83
C PHE A 59 -5.85 12.83 -28.31
N LEU A 60 -6.21 11.56 -28.08
CA LEU A 60 -5.46 10.40 -28.60
C LEU A 60 -5.76 10.14 -30.10
N THR A 61 -6.94 10.53 -30.58
CA THR A 61 -7.33 10.34 -31.98
C THR A 61 -6.57 11.28 -32.92
N GLY A 62 -5.77 10.71 -33.82
CA GLY A 62 -5.15 11.45 -34.93
C GLY A 62 -3.87 12.22 -34.59
N ARG A 63 -3.37 12.15 -33.35
CA ARG A 63 -2.03 12.63 -32.96
C ARG A 63 -1.25 11.54 -32.24
N PRO A 64 -0.06 11.14 -32.72
CA PRO A 64 0.77 10.17 -32.00
C PRO A 64 1.38 10.83 -30.76
N VAL A 65 0.88 10.47 -29.58
CA VAL A 65 1.51 10.85 -28.30
C VAL A 65 2.61 9.86 -27.93
N ARG A 66 3.73 10.36 -27.39
CA ARG A 66 4.82 9.55 -26.82
C ARG A 66 4.35 8.84 -25.55
N GLY A 67 3.56 9.52 -24.73
CA GLY A 67 2.99 8.97 -23.52
C GLY A 67 1.99 9.90 -22.85
N VAL A 68 1.22 9.31 -21.95
CA VAL A 68 0.26 9.97 -21.06
C VAL A 68 0.84 9.94 -19.65
N VAL A 69 0.91 11.09 -19.00
CA VAL A 69 1.49 11.27 -17.67
C VAL A 69 0.41 11.74 -16.72
N PHE A 70 0.02 10.92 -15.74
CA PHE A 70 -0.88 11.32 -14.66
C PHE A 70 -0.08 11.88 -13.50
N LEU A 71 -0.29 13.16 -13.18
CA LEU A 71 0.32 13.87 -12.06
C LEU A 71 -0.69 13.93 -10.91
N THR A 72 -0.38 13.26 -9.80
CA THR A 72 -1.22 13.37 -8.59
C THR A 72 -1.01 14.72 -7.90
N GLY A 73 -1.89 15.08 -6.96
CA GLY A 73 -1.80 16.23 -6.05
C GLY A 73 -0.76 16.10 -4.93
N ALA A 74 -0.96 16.83 -3.83
CA ALA A 74 -0.04 16.82 -2.68
C ALA A 74 -0.41 15.71 -1.66
N PRO A 75 0.54 15.08 -0.95
CA PRO A 75 0.27 13.92 -0.08
C PRO A 75 -0.87 14.07 0.90
N HIS A 76 -0.98 15.24 1.56
CA HIS A 76 -1.99 15.49 2.58
C HIS A 76 -3.43 15.41 2.06
N ALA A 77 -3.65 15.51 0.74
CA ALA A 77 -4.95 15.35 0.10
C ALA A 77 -5.43 13.89 0.00
N TYR A 78 -4.57 12.91 0.34
CA TYR A 78 -4.89 11.46 0.29
C TYR A 78 -4.67 10.79 1.64
N HIS A 79 -4.77 11.57 2.72
CA HIS A 79 -4.58 11.08 4.09
C HIS A 79 -5.82 10.33 4.61
N ASP A 80 -7.03 10.73 4.20
CA ASP A 80 -8.21 9.86 4.33
C ASP A 80 -8.11 8.76 3.24
N PRO A 81 -8.27 7.48 3.59
CA PRO A 81 -8.22 6.44 2.59
C PRO A 81 -9.36 6.47 1.58
N GLU A 82 -10.50 7.12 1.84
CA GLU A 82 -11.54 7.25 0.80
C GLU A 82 -11.12 8.25 -0.29
N ASP A 83 -10.36 9.32 0.03
CA ASP A 83 -9.78 10.23 -0.98
C ASP A 83 -8.78 9.49 -1.88
N ALA A 84 -7.94 8.64 -1.28
CA ALA A 84 -7.02 7.77 -2.02
C ALA A 84 -7.75 6.77 -2.93
N ARG A 85 -8.91 6.29 -2.49
CA ARG A 85 -9.76 5.36 -3.26
C ARG A 85 -10.44 6.06 -4.43
N GLU A 86 -10.87 7.30 -4.26
CA GLU A 86 -11.46 8.09 -5.35
C GLU A 86 -10.39 8.44 -6.40
N LEU A 87 -9.19 8.85 -5.98
CA LEU A 87 -8.04 9.00 -6.89
C LEU A 87 -7.78 7.72 -7.71
N LEU A 88 -7.83 6.55 -7.07
CA LEU A 88 -7.70 5.27 -7.76
C LEU A 88 -8.84 5.04 -8.77
N ARG A 89 -10.10 5.38 -8.45
CA ARG A 89 -11.23 5.29 -9.40
C ARG A 89 -11.00 6.20 -10.61
N THR A 90 -10.59 7.44 -10.37
CA THR A 90 -10.22 8.42 -11.40
C THR A 90 -9.15 7.87 -12.35
N ILE A 91 -8.00 7.44 -11.82
CA ILE A 91 -6.89 6.90 -12.62
C ILE A 91 -7.32 5.61 -13.36
N SER A 92 -8.06 4.72 -12.71
CA SER A 92 -8.58 3.50 -13.36
C SER A 92 -9.50 3.84 -14.54
N SER A 93 -10.30 4.91 -14.41
CA SER A 93 -11.15 5.38 -15.49
C SER A 93 -10.35 5.99 -16.66
N VAL A 94 -9.24 6.69 -16.37
CA VAL A 94 -8.30 7.17 -17.39
C VAL A 94 -7.70 5.99 -18.15
N VAL A 95 -7.15 5.01 -17.43
CA VAL A 95 -6.48 3.83 -18.02
C VAL A 95 -7.44 2.98 -18.87
N ALA A 96 -8.71 2.88 -18.48
CA ALA A 96 -9.76 2.21 -19.26
C ALA A 96 -10.04 2.89 -20.62
N ARG A 97 -9.65 4.16 -20.80
CA ARG A 97 -9.80 4.95 -22.04
C ARG A 97 -8.51 5.03 -22.87
N LEU A 98 -7.40 4.45 -22.41
CA LEU A 98 -6.13 4.49 -23.13
C LEU A 98 -6.05 3.41 -24.23
N ASP A 99 -5.77 3.86 -25.44
CA ASP A 99 -5.50 3.03 -26.62
C ASP A 99 -4.28 2.10 -26.43
N ARG A 100 -4.23 1.06 -27.27
CA ARG A 100 -3.12 0.10 -27.26
C ARG A 100 -1.83 0.74 -27.74
N GLY A 101 -0.75 0.53 -26.98
CA GLY A 101 0.59 1.02 -27.31
C GLY A 101 0.90 2.44 -26.81
N VAL A 102 -0.05 3.12 -26.17
CA VAL A 102 0.20 4.40 -25.50
C VAL A 102 0.96 4.14 -24.19
N ARG A 103 2.16 4.72 -24.03
CA ARG A 103 2.90 4.60 -22.77
C ARG A 103 2.21 5.36 -21.64
N PHE A 104 1.95 4.72 -20.51
CA PHE A 104 1.36 5.35 -19.33
C PHE A 104 2.38 5.55 -18.20
N HIS A 105 2.43 6.77 -17.67
CA HIS A 105 3.22 7.12 -16.49
C HIS A 105 2.32 7.69 -15.41
N LEU A 106 2.53 7.25 -14.18
CA LEU A 106 1.95 7.84 -12.98
C LEU A 106 3.07 8.50 -12.19
N VAL A 107 2.89 9.77 -11.82
CA VAL A 107 3.89 10.58 -11.13
C VAL A 107 3.33 11.00 -9.79
N THR A 108 4.02 10.61 -8.73
CA THR A 108 3.65 10.93 -7.33
C THR A 108 4.74 11.72 -6.64
N GLN A 109 4.37 12.44 -5.57
CA GLN A 109 5.32 12.94 -4.58
C GLN A 109 4.95 12.41 -3.20
N ALA A 110 4.88 11.08 -3.04
CA ALA A 110 4.13 10.44 -1.96
C ALA A 110 4.65 10.74 -0.55
N HIS A 111 5.97 10.93 -0.36
CA HIS A 111 6.58 11.12 0.97
C HIS A 111 6.13 10.06 2.01
N ASP A 112 6.06 8.80 1.57
CA ASP A 112 5.54 7.64 2.32
C ASP A 112 4.04 7.68 2.69
N GLU A 113 3.25 8.63 2.16
CA GLU A 113 1.81 8.70 2.42
C GLU A 113 1.06 7.52 1.75
N PRO A 114 0.35 6.67 2.52
CA PRO A 114 -0.23 5.42 2.03
C PRO A 114 -1.22 5.61 0.89
N GLY A 115 -1.95 6.73 0.88
CA GLY A 115 -2.91 7.06 -0.16
C GLY A 115 -2.32 7.28 -1.56
N LEU A 116 -1.02 7.58 -1.66
CA LEU A 116 -0.32 7.66 -2.95
C LEU A 116 0.55 6.42 -3.21
N VAL A 117 1.20 5.86 -2.18
CA VAL A 117 2.02 4.64 -2.33
C VAL A 117 1.17 3.42 -2.73
N CYS A 118 -0.12 3.40 -2.39
CA CYS A 118 -1.04 2.32 -2.79
C CYS A 118 -1.15 2.14 -4.31
N LEU A 119 -0.92 3.20 -5.09
CA LEU A 119 -1.04 3.19 -6.56
C LEU A 119 0.01 2.30 -7.24
N ARG A 120 1.08 1.91 -6.53
CA ARG A 120 2.00 0.84 -6.97
C ARG A 120 1.27 -0.49 -7.22
N GLY A 121 0.19 -0.75 -6.47
CA GLY A 121 -0.69 -1.90 -6.69
C GLY A 121 -1.38 -1.87 -8.06
N LEU A 122 -1.81 -0.69 -8.52
CA LEU A 122 -2.38 -0.51 -9.86
C LEU A 122 -1.34 -0.84 -10.94
N ILE A 123 -0.13 -0.27 -10.86
CA ILE A 123 0.93 -0.52 -11.85
C ILE A 123 1.24 -2.01 -12.01
N ARG A 124 1.36 -2.75 -10.90
CA ARG A 124 1.60 -4.20 -10.92
C ARG A 124 0.49 -4.98 -11.62
N VAL A 125 -0.77 -4.58 -11.44
CA VAL A 125 -1.90 -5.21 -12.14
C VAL A 125 -1.91 -4.83 -13.62
N LEU A 126 -1.60 -3.57 -13.96
CA LEU A 126 -1.48 -3.15 -15.37
C LEU A 126 -0.33 -3.84 -16.11
N ALA A 127 0.78 -4.15 -15.45
CA ALA A 127 1.85 -4.97 -16.04
C ALA A 127 1.36 -6.38 -16.45
N CYS A 128 0.34 -6.93 -15.78
CA CYS A 128 -0.30 -8.20 -16.13
C CYS A 128 -1.41 -8.05 -17.18
N GLU A 129 -2.30 -7.07 -17.01
CA GLU A 129 -3.54 -6.94 -17.81
C GLU A 129 -3.38 -6.09 -19.08
N ARG A 130 -2.53 -5.07 -19.01
CA ARG A 130 -2.29 -4.06 -20.05
C ARG A 130 -0.78 -3.85 -20.27
N PRO A 131 0.01 -4.91 -20.56
CA PRO A 131 1.44 -4.77 -20.86
C PRO A 131 1.69 -3.89 -22.10
N ASP A 132 0.70 -3.71 -22.96
CA ASP A 132 0.70 -2.75 -24.08
C ASP A 132 0.85 -1.29 -23.65
N LEU A 133 0.50 -0.94 -22.41
CA LEU A 133 0.63 0.42 -21.86
C LEU A 133 2.01 0.72 -21.26
N ARG A 134 2.87 -0.29 -21.05
CA ARG A 134 4.17 -0.17 -20.35
C ARG A 134 4.08 0.74 -19.11
N ALA A 135 3.04 0.48 -18.30
CA ALA A 135 2.64 1.35 -17.21
C ALA A 135 3.76 1.46 -16.15
N SER A 136 4.10 2.68 -15.74
CA SER A 136 5.15 2.92 -14.73
C SER A 136 4.71 3.95 -13.70
N ILE A 137 5.23 3.84 -12.46
CA ILE A 137 5.11 4.85 -11.41
C ILE A 137 6.48 5.41 -11.04
N ALA A 138 6.58 6.74 -11.01
CA ALA A 138 7.75 7.48 -10.61
C ALA A 138 7.44 8.39 -9.42
N ASP A 139 8.07 8.11 -8.28
CA ASP A 139 7.84 8.83 -7.03
C ASP A 139 9.00 9.79 -6.69
N PHE A 140 8.72 11.09 -6.69
CA PHE A 140 9.70 12.15 -6.44
C PHE A 140 9.58 12.67 -4.99
N ASP A 141 10.63 13.24 -4.42
CA ASP A 141 10.47 14.14 -3.26
C ASP A 141 10.23 15.59 -3.71
N ALA A 142 9.84 16.45 -2.78
CA ALA A 142 9.65 17.87 -3.00
C ALA A 142 10.94 18.68 -3.31
N ARG A 143 12.12 18.03 -3.33
CA ARG A 143 13.41 18.66 -3.69
C ARG A 143 13.92 18.25 -5.06
N SER A 144 13.48 17.11 -5.57
CA SER A 144 13.88 16.55 -6.87
C SER A 144 13.42 17.47 -7.99
N ASP A 145 14.32 17.71 -8.94
CA ASP A 145 14.06 18.65 -10.04
C ASP A 145 12.96 18.14 -10.99
N VAL A 146 12.18 19.07 -11.57
CA VAL A 146 11.29 18.76 -12.69
C VAL A 146 12.08 18.29 -13.93
N ASP A 147 13.33 18.73 -14.06
CA ASP A 147 14.27 18.21 -15.05
C ASP A 147 14.58 16.72 -14.84
N ALA A 148 14.56 16.23 -13.59
CA ALA A 148 14.70 14.80 -13.31
C ALA A 148 13.49 14.00 -13.80
N LEU A 149 12.28 14.57 -13.67
CA LEU A 149 11.07 14.00 -14.23
C LEU A 149 11.07 14.01 -15.77
N ALA A 150 11.42 15.12 -16.40
CA ALA A 150 11.55 15.20 -17.85
C ALA A 150 12.58 14.19 -18.40
N ARG A 151 13.71 14.01 -17.70
CA ARG A 151 14.72 12.98 -18.02
C ARG A 151 14.21 11.55 -17.83
N GLU A 152 13.48 11.24 -16.75
CA GLU A 152 12.88 9.91 -16.53
C GLU A 152 11.92 9.54 -17.67
N LEU A 153 11.00 10.46 -18.01
CA LEU A 153 10.02 10.27 -19.06
C LEU A 153 10.69 10.06 -20.43
N ARG A 154 11.64 10.92 -20.80
CA ARG A 154 12.37 10.84 -22.08
C ARG A 154 13.33 9.64 -22.18
N ALA A 155 13.78 9.07 -21.07
CA ALA A 155 14.67 7.91 -21.08
C ALA A 155 13.99 6.61 -21.54
N ASP A 156 12.65 6.55 -21.51
CA ASP A 156 11.83 5.39 -21.90
C ASP A 156 12.24 4.06 -21.20
N ALA A 157 12.86 4.13 -20.02
CA ALA A 157 13.40 2.97 -19.30
C ALA A 157 12.33 1.89 -19.02
N SER A 158 12.77 0.63 -18.90
CA SER A 158 11.94 -0.55 -18.64
C SER A 158 11.65 -0.78 -17.15
N GLU A 159 11.72 0.26 -16.32
CA GLU A 159 11.50 0.16 -14.88
C GLU A 159 10.08 0.63 -14.56
N ASP A 160 9.23 -0.30 -14.11
CA ASP A 160 7.81 0.01 -13.82
C ASP A 160 7.63 0.75 -12.49
N GLU A 161 8.60 0.66 -11.58
CA GLU A 161 8.53 1.29 -10.26
C GLU A 161 9.88 1.97 -9.91
N VAL A 162 9.89 3.30 -9.93
CA VAL A 162 11.07 4.12 -9.66
C VAL A 162 10.78 5.16 -8.58
N ARG A 163 11.83 5.59 -7.88
CA ARG A 163 11.78 6.76 -7.01
C ARG A 163 13.00 7.64 -7.21
N TRP A 164 12.80 8.94 -7.08
CA TRP A 164 13.87 9.94 -7.01
C TRP A 164 13.91 10.52 -5.60
N ARG A 165 15.11 10.60 -5.02
CA ARG A 165 15.37 11.25 -3.74
C ARG A 165 16.67 12.03 -3.83
N HIS A 166 16.63 13.33 -3.54
CA HIS A 166 17.80 14.22 -3.66
C HIS A 166 18.54 14.05 -5.01
N ASP A 167 17.78 14.02 -6.11
CA ASP A 167 18.24 13.77 -7.49
C ASP A 167 18.94 12.42 -7.75
N VAL A 168 18.92 11.49 -6.79
CA VAL A 168 19.37 10.10 -6.98
C VAL A 168 18.18 9.22 -7.36
N ARG A 169 18.33 8.46 -8.45
CA ARG A 169 17.33 7.51 -8.95
C ARG A 169 17.50 6.12 -8.34
N TYR A 170 16.41 5.52 -7.89
CA TYR A 170 16.35 4.15 -7.39
C TYR A 170 15.23 3.37 -8.08
N ALA A 171 15.45 2.08 -8.33
CA ALA A 171 14.43 1.18 -8.86
C ALA A 171 13.92 0.20 -7.79
N ALA A 172 12.67 -0.26 -7.92
CA ALA A 172 12.14 -1.29 -7.03
C ALA A 172 12.81 -2.64 -7.33
N ARG A 173 13.27 -3.34 -6.30
CA ARG A 173 13.84 -4.69 -6.40
C ARG A 173 13.44 -5.50 -5.18
N LEU A 174 13.11 -6.76 -5.42
CA LEU A 174 12.98 -7.77 -4.37
C LEU A 174 14.36 -8.31 -4.03
N THR A 175 14.63 -8.44 -2.73
CA THR A 175 15.85 -9.03 -2.19
C THR A 175 15.47 -10.04 -1.12
N ARG A 176 16.34 -11.02 -0.88
CA ARG A 176 16.22 -11.87 0.31
C ARG A 176 16.68 -11.06 1.51
N VAL A 177 15.83 -10.96 2.52
CA VAL A 177 16.14 -10.33 3.80
C VAL A 177 16.36 -11.46 4.81
N PRO A 178 17.46 -11.47 5.58
CA PRO A 178 17.57 -12.37 6.72
C PRO A 178 16.51 -11.98 7.76
N LEU A 179 15.91 -12.97 8.40
CA LEU A 179 14.99 -12.76 9.52
C LEU A 179 15.86 -12.41 10.78
N ALA A 180 15.45 -11.50 11.70
CA ALA A 180 16.33 -10.94 12.79
C ALA A 180 15.74 -10.68 14.23
N PRO A 181 16.32 -11.20 15.36
CA PRO A 181 15.96 -11.11 16.83
C PRO A 181 14.68 -11.60 17.62
N GLU A 182 13.64 -10.81 18.01
CA GLU A 182 12.48 -11.35 18.82
C GLU A 182 11.11 -10.63 18.65
N VAL A 183 9.95 -11.32 18.80
CA VAL A 183 8.60 -10.71 19.01
C VAL A 183 8.27 -10.60 20.50
N PRO A 184 7.95 -9.39 21.00
CA PRO A 184 7.67 -9.15 22.42
C PRO A 184 6.24 -9.53 22.85
N ALA A 185 5.86 -10.79 22.59
CA ALA A 185 4.70 -11.41 23.23
C ALA A 185 4.96 -11.72 24.71
N GLY A 186 3.88 -11.95 25.47
CA GLY A 186 3.91 -12.09 26.92
C GLY A 186 2.64 -11.52 27.57
N PRO A 187 2.61 -11.41 28.91
CA PRO A 187 1.44 -10.97 29.66
C PRO A 187 0.87 -9.62 29.21
N GLY A 188 -0.47 -9.55 29.09
CA GLY A 188 -1.20 -8.39 28.63
C GLY A 188 -2.26 -8.74 27.58
N ALA A 189 -2.85 -7.70 26.99
CA ALA A 189 -3.98 -7.81 26.07
C ALA A 189 -3.56 -7.70 24.60
N TYR A 190 -4.25 -8.44 23.73
CA TYR A 190 -4.02 -8.46 22.29
C TYR A 190 -5.33 -8.30 21.52
N VAL A 191 -5.28 -7.64 20.36
CA VAL A 191 -6.42 -7.55 19.44
C VAL A 191 -6.11 -8.35 18.17
N VAL A 192 -6.97 -9.30 17.82
CA VAL A 192 -6.86 -10.08 16.57
C VAL A 192 -8.07 -9.79 15.71
N THR A 193 -7.85 -9.19 14.54
CA THR A 193 -8.91 -8.91 13.56
C THR A 193 -8.82 -9.84 12.36
N GLY A 194 -9.98 -10.27 11.84
CA GLY A 194 -10.02 -11.46 10.99
C GLY A 194 -9.84 -12.75 11.80
N ALA A 195 -10.18 -12.73 13.10
CA ALA A 195 -9.97 -13.82 14.06
C ALA A 195 -10.62 -15.16 13.67
N PHE A 196 -11.65 -15.12 12.82
CA PHE A 196 -12.39 -16.28 12.33
C PHE A 196 -12.06 -16.63 10.85
N GLY A 197 -11.07 -15.94 10.26
CA GLY A 197 -10.52 -16.25 8.93
C GLY A 197 -9.38 -17.28 9.00
N PRO A 198 -8.75 -17.62 7.85
CA PRO A 198 -7.78 -18.72 7.76
C PRO A 198 -6.59 -18.65 8.73
N LEU A 199 -6.13 -17.44 9.07
CA LEU A 199 -4.97 -17.23 9.95
C LEU A 199 -5.35 -17.21 11.44
N GLY A 200 -6.56 -16.74 11.75
CA GLY A 200 -7.00 -16.40 13.10
C GLY A 200 -6.85 -17.54 14.11
N PRO A 201 -7.40 -18.75 13.88
CA PRO A 201 -7.30 -19.86 14.83
C PRO A 201 -5.86 -20.29 15.19
N ALA A 202 -4.88 -19.98 14.36
CA ALA A 202 -3.48 -20.28 14.63
C ALA A 202 -2.77 -19.09 15.29
N THR A 203 -3.06 -17.85 14.87
CA THR A 203 -2.63 -16.62 15.58
C THR A 203 -3.09 -16.60 17.03
N ILE A 204 -4.35 -16.94 17.32
CA ILE A 204 -4.91 -16.87 18.68
C ILE A 204 -4.25 -17.92 19.59
N ARG A 205 -4.05 -19.15 19.10
CA ARG A 205 -3.31 -20.19 19.84
C ARG A 205 -1.88 -19.76 20.11
N TRP A 206 -1.18 -19.28 19.08
CA TRP A 206 0.19 -18.81 19.22
C TRP A 206 0.32 -17.71 20.29
N LEU A 207 -0.60 -16.73 20.31
CA LEU A 207 -0.64 -15.70 21.37
C LEU A 207 -0.87 -16.29 22.77
N ALA A 208 -1.79 -17.26 22.91
CA ALA A 208 -2.03 -17.95 24.18
C ALA A 208 -0.79 -18.71 24.67
N ASP A 209 -0.15 -19.47 23.77
CA ASP A 209 1.08 -20.24 24.05
C ASP A 209 2.25 -19.32 24.46
N HIS A 210 2.23 -18.04 24.02
CA HIS A 210 3.23 -17.01 24.34
C HIS A 210 2.74 -16.04 25.43
N GLY A 211 1.82 -16.48 26.30
CA GLY A 211 1.50 -15.81 27.55
C GLY A 211 0.50 -14.65 27.45
N ALA A 212 -0.27 -14.54 26.37
CA ALA A 212 -1.38 -13.60 26.31
C ALA A 212 -2.40 -13.87 27.42
N THR A 213 -2.75 -12.84 28.20
CA THR A 213 -3.73 -12.97 29.30
C THR A 213 -5.15 -12.62 28.86
N ARG A 214 -5.28 -11.71 27.87
CA ARG A 214 -6.54 -11.43 27.18
C ARG A 214 -6.33 -11.37 25.68
N ILE A 215 -7.25 -11.94 24.89
CA ILE A 215 -7.29 -11.78 23.45
C ILE A 215 -8.70 -11.32 23.03
N VAL A 216 -8.78 -10.14 22.43
CA VAL A 216 -10.02 -9.57 21.88
C VAL A 216 -10.10 -9.89 20.40
N LEU A 217 -11.15 -10.62 20.01
CA LEU A 217 -11.36 -11.16 18.69
C LEU A 217 -12.38 -10.32 17.91
N SER A 218 -11.99 -9.88 16.71
CA SER A 218 -12.88 -9.15 15.79
C SER A 218 -13.25 -9.96 14.56
N GLY A 219 -14.55 -9.94 14.22
CA GLY A 219 -15.07 -10.37 12.94
C GLY A 219 -16.55 -10.05 12.78
N ARG A 220 -17.00 -9.86 11.53
CA ARG A 220 -18.35 -9.35 11.19
C ARG A 220 -19.53 -10.04 11.88
N ARG A 221 -19.44 -11.35 12.12
CA ARG A 221 -20.50 -12.17 12.74
C ARG A 221 -20.15 -12.66 14.15
N GLY A 222 -18.99 -12.31 14.69
CA GLY A 222 -18.42 -12.96 15.86
C GLY A 222 -18.15 -14.46 15.65
N GLY A 223 -18.05 -15.19 16.76
CA GLY A 223 -17.80 -16.62 16.83
C GLY A 223 -17.49 -17.03 18.28
N VAL A 224 -17.28 -18.31 18.53
CA VAL A 224 -16.88 -18.82 19.85
C VAL A 224 -15.49 -19.44 19.74
N VAL A 225 -14.60 -19.06 20.64
CA VAL A 225 -13.26 -19.64 20.82
C VAL A 225 -13.08 -19.93 22.29
N ASP A 226 -12.83 -21.19 22.63
CA ASP A 226 -12.51 -21.65 23.98
C ASP A 226 -11.00 -21.93 24.06
N LEU A 227 -10.33 -21.23 24.98
CA LEU A 227 -8.90 -21.34 25.25
C LEU A 227 -8.68 -21.22 26.76
N PRO A 228 -8.61 -22.36 27.48
CA PRO A 228 -8.42 -22.37 28.93
C PRO A 228 -7.18 -21.57 29.36
N GLY A 229 -7.36 -20.70 30.37
CA GLY A 229 -6.29 -19.86 30.92
C GLY A 229 -6.12 -18.49 30.24
N VAL A 230 -6.86 -18.20 29.17
CA VAL A 230 -6.87 -16.89 28.49
C VAL A 230 -8.26 -16.28 28.52
N ASP A 231 -8.37 -15.00 28.82
CA ASP A 231 -9.62 -14.26 28.73
C ASP A 231 -9.94 -13.93 27.26
N ILE A 232 -10.98 -14.54 26.69
CA ILE A 232 -11.37 -14.36 25.29
C ILE A 232 -12.62 -13.49 25.22
N VAL A 233 -12.46 -12.29 24.65
CA VAL A 233 -13.57 -11.35 24.39
C VAL A 233 -13.83 -11.30 22.88
N VAL A 234 -15.10 -11.29 22.46
CA VAL A 234 -15.48 -11.25 21.05
C VAL A 234 -16.29 -9.99 20.76
N VAL A 235 -15.78 -9.13 19.88
CA VAL A 235 -16.51 -7.93 19.41
C VAL A 235 -16.93 -8.16 17.96
N ALA A 236 -18.23 -8.38 17.78
CA ALA A 236 -18.83 -8.49 16.45
C ALA A 236 -19.08 -7.10 15.82
N GLY A 237 -18.80 -6.98 14.53
CA GLY A 237 -19.01 -5.76 13.73
C GLY A 237 -18.12 -5.70 12.49
N ASP A 238 -18.42 -4.80 11.56
CA ASP A 238 -17.50 -4.42 10.50
C ASP A 238 -16.47 -3.42 11.05
N LEU A 239 -15.18 -3.72 10.94
CA LEU A 239 -14.10 -2.90 11.50
C LEU A 239 -14.02 -1.50 10.85
N ALA A 240 -14.59 -1.33 9.65
CA ALA A 240 -14.72 -0.03 9.00
C ALA A 240 -15.76 0.89 9.66
N GLU A 241 -16.70 0.35 10.44
CA GLU A 241 -17.76 1.11 11.11
C GLU A 241 -17.23 1.84 12.37
N ARG A 242 -17.76 3.04 12.60
CA ARG A 242 -17.43 3.87 13.78
C ARG A 242 -17.79 3.12 15.06
N GLY A 243 -16.94 3.20 16.09
CA GLY A 243 -17.18 2.52 17.38
C GLY A 243 -16.77 1.05 17.43
N VAL A 244 -16.50 0.38 16.30
CA VAL A 244 -16.07 -1.03 16.33
C VAL A 244 -14.62 -1.16 16.79
N ALA A 245 -13.71 -0.34 16.24
CA ALA A 245 -12.33 -0.26 16.70
C ALA A 245 -12.22 0.24 18.15
N ASP A 246 -12.99 1.26 18.52
CA ASP A 246 -13.00 1.83 19.87
C ASP A 246 -13.39 0.79 20.93
N ARG A 247 -14.43 -0.02 20.65
CA ARG A 247 -14.81 -1.15 21.52
C ARG A 247 -13.72 -2.22 21.62
N LEU A 248 -13.01 -2.53 20.52
CA LEU A 248 -11.89 -3.49 20.58
C LEU A 248 -10.78 -3.04 21.53
N ILE A 249 -10.40 -1.76 21.47
CA ILE A 249 -9.34 -1.21 22.36
C ILE A 249 -9.85 -1.07 23.79
N ALA A 250 -11.11 -0.67 23.99
CA ALA A 250 -11.74 -0.60 25.31
C ALA A 250 -11.78 -1.97 26.01
N GLU A 251 -12.24 -3.03 25.33
CA GLU A 251 -12.25 -4.40 25.88
C GLU A 251 -10.84 -4.93 26.14
N ALA A 252 -9.87 -4.60 25.27
CA ALA A 252 -8.48 -5.02 25.45
C ALA A 252 -7.86 -4.38 26.72
N THR A 253 -8.12 -3.10 26.94
CA THR A 253 -7.55 -2.33 28.06
C THR A 253 -8.40 -2.35 29.34
N ALA A 254 -9.62 -2.89 29.29
CA ALA A 254 -10.53 -2.95 30.44
C ALA A 254 -9.89 -3.66 31.65
N GLY A 255 -9.96 -3.00 32.81
CA GLY A 255 -9.26 -3.44 34.03
C GLY A 255 -7.80 -2.95 34.14
N GLY A 256 -7.35 -2.07 33.22
CA GLY A 256 -6.00 -1.51 33.22
C GLY A 256 -4.94 -2.42 32.59
N LEU A 257 -5.36 -3.39 31.76
CA LEU A 257 -4.44 -4.26 31.04
C LEU A 257 -3.67 -3.47 29.96
N PRO A 258 -2.34 -3.63 29.85
CA PRO A 258 -1.59 -3.00 28.77
C PRO A 258 -1.92 -3.69 27.44
N LEU A 259 -2.24 -2.90 26.41
CA LEU A 259 -2.33 -3.39 25.04
C LEU A 259 -0.93 -3.71 24.53
N ARG A 260 -0.61 -5.00 24.41
CA ARG A 260 0.70 -5.48 23.97
C ARG A 260 0.81 -5.50 22.45
N GLY A 261 -0.20 -6.06 21.76
CA GLY A 261 -0.10 -6.31 20.33
C GLY A 261 -1.42 -6.24 19.57
N ILE A 262 -1.34 -5.87 18.30
CA ILE A 262 -2.43 -5.98 17.33
C ILE A 262 -2.01 -6.87 16.18
N VAL A 263 -2.84 -7.85 15.82
CA VAL A 263 -2.74 -8.61 14.56
C VAL A 263 -3.92 -8.24 13.66
N HIS A 264 -3.61 -7.64 12.52
CA HIS A 264 -4.58 -7.21 11.53
C HIS A 264 -4.62 -8.15 10.32
N ALA A 265 -5.50 -9.15 10.37
CA ALA A 265 -5.69 -10.18 9.35
C ALA A 265 -7.11 -10.19 8.75
N ALA A 266 -7.89 -9.13 8.95
CA ALA A 266 -9.20 -8.97 8.32
C ALA A 266 -9.03 -8.87 6.79
N GLY A 267 -9.90 -9.53 6.00
CA GLY A 267 -9.96 -9.35 4.54
C GLY A 267 -8.74 -9.76 3.70
N VAL A 268 -7.70 -10.36 4.28
CA VAL A 268 -6.41 -10.69 3.59
C VAL A 268 -6.61 -11.54 2.33
N PHE A 269 -7.62 -12.41 2.34
CA PHE A 269 -8.01 -13.29 1.23
C PHE A 269 -9.40 -12.95 0.71
N SER A 270 -9.70 -11.66 0.54
CA SER A 270 -10.95 -11.17 -0.04
C SER A 270 -10.76 -10.92 -1.54
N ASP A 271 -11.41 -11.72 -2.38
CA ASP A 271 -11.42 -11.50 -3.84
C ASP A 271 -12.28 -10.29 -4.24
N ASP A 272 -13.22 -9.88 -3.37
CA ASP A 272 -13.98 -8.64 -3.53
C ASP A 272 -13.15 -7.43 -3.08
N ALA A 273 -12.91 -6.51 -4.02
CA ALA A 273 -12.14 -5.29 -3.83
C ALA A 273 -12.75 -4.35 -2.78
N ASP A 274 -14.08 -4.19 -2.75
CA ASP A 274 -14.72 -3.25 -1.83
C ASP A 274 -14.71 -3.79 -0.40
N THR A 275 -14.93 -5.11 -0.21
CA THR A 275 -14.71 -5.80 1.07
C THR A 275 -13.25 -5.76 1.50
N ALA A 276 -12.29 -5.93 0.58
CA ALA A 276 -10.86 -5.85 0.89
C ALA A 276 -10.50 -4.44 1.39
N TRP A 277 -10.90 -3.38 0.67
CA TRP A 277 -10.64 -2.00 1.07
C TRP A 277 -11.25 -1.68 2.44
N ARG A 278 -12.54 -1.98 2.65
CA ARG A 278 -13.20 -1.74 3.93
C ARG A 278 -12.51 -2.48 5.08
N ALA A 279 -12.32 -3.79 4.94
CA ALA A 279 -11.80 -4.62 6.02
C ALA A 279 -10.36 -4.28 6.39
N ARG A 280 -9.53 -3.87 5.40
CA ARG A 280 -8.08 -3.73 5.57
C ARG A 280 -7.62 -2.30 5.69
N VAL A 281 -8.05 -1.45 4.77
CA VAL A 281 -7.61 -0.06 4.70
C VAL A 281 -8.35 0.77 5.74
N LEU A 282 -9.68 0.82 5.66
CA LEU A 282 -10.50 1.53 6.65
C LEU A 282 -10.37 0.87 8.03
N GLY A 283 -10.34 -0.47 8.08
CA GLY A 283 -10.15 -1.21 9.33
C GLY A 283 -8.83 -0.92 10.06
N ALA A 284 -7.70 -0.91 9.36
CA ALA A 284 -6.41 -0.52 9.95
C ALA A 284 -6.39 0.96 10.36
N ARG A 285 -7.01 1.84 9.56
CA ARG A 285 -7.15 3.27 9.88
C ARG A 285 -7.93 3.49 11.18
N ARG A 286 -9.09 2.83 11.34
CA ARG A 286 -9.93 2.92 12.54
C ARG A 286 -9.22 2.38 13.78
N LEU A 287 -8.51 1.26 13.67
CA LEU A 287 -7.66 0.75 14.76
C LEU A 287 -6.57 1.76 15.17
N HIS A 288 -6.05 2.55 14.23
CA HIS A 288 -4.98 3.49 14.53
C HIS A 288 -5.50 4.72 15.27
N GLU A 289 -6.65 5.22 14.84
CA GLU A 289 -7.38 6.28 15.56
C GLU A 289 -7.73 5.81 16.98
N ALA A 290 -8.27 4.59 17.14
CA ALA A 290 -8.65 4.03 18.43
C ALA A 290 -7.46 3.69 19.37
N THR A 291 -6.22 3.66 18.87
CA THR A 291 -5.00 3.38 19.67
C THR A 291 -4.21 4.64 20.02
N ALA A 292 -4.72 5.84 19.75
CA ALA A 292 -4.01 7.10 20.05
C ALA A 292 -3.60 7.23 21.53
N GLU A 293 -4.53 6.93 22.45
CA GLU A 293 -4.31 7.01 23.91
C GLU A 293 -3.68 5.73 24.51
N ALA A 294 -3.68 4.62 23.75
CA ALA A 294 -3.19 3.32 24.18
C ALA A 294 -2.42 2.64 23.03
N PRO A 295 -1.24 3.14 22.64
CA PRO A 295 -0.47 2.58 21.55
C PRO A 295 0.02 1.17 21.91
N PRO A 296 -0.14 0.17 21.03
CA PRO A 296 0.37 -1.17 21.28
C PRO A 296 1.90 -1.18 21.24
N VAL A 297 2.54 -2.10 21.97
CA VAL A 297 4.00 -2.33 21.90
C VAL A 297 4.40 -2.79 20.49
N TRP A 298 3.56 -3.60 19.84
CA TRP A 298 3.78 -4.04 18.46
C TRP A 298 2.49 -4.12 17.64
N TRP A 299 2.59 -3.99 16.32
CA TRP A 299 1.45 -4.15 15.42
C TRP A 299 1.87 -4.91 14.18
N LEU A 300 1.27 -6.08 13.96
CA LEU A 300 1.42 -6.88 12.76
C LEU A 300 0.23 -6.65 11.81
N LEU A 301 0.50 -6.22 10.59
CA LEU A 301 -0.49 -6.22 9.50
C LEU A 301 -0.20 -7.41 8.58
N CYS A 302 -1.23 -8.17 8.24
CA CYS A 302 -1.14 -9.25 7.29
C CYS A 302 -1.49 -8.74 5.89
N SER A 303 -0.66 -9.09 4.92
CA SER A 303 -0.82 -8.78 3.49
C SER A 303 -0.62 -10.09 2.72
N PRO A 304 -1.27 -10.34 1.58
CA PRO A 304 -1.01 -11.53 0.78
C PRO A 304 0.32 -11.40 0.01
N ALA A 305 0.95 -12.51 -0.37
CA ALA A 305 2.18 -12.48 -1.16
C ALA A 305 2.00 -11.89 -2.57
N THR A 306 0.78 -11.96 -3.12
CA THR A 306 0.38 -11.33 -4.39
C THR A 306 0.58 -9.81 -4.40
N ALA A 307 0.55 -9.16 -3.23
CA ALA A 307 0.86 -7.75 -3.06
C ALA A 307 2.19 -7.32 -3.73
N LEU A 308 3.19 -8.21 -3.76
CA LEU A 308 4.51 -7.94 -4.29
C LEU A 308 4.57 -7.86 -5.83
N PHE A 309 3.66 -8.54 -6.53
CA PHE A 309 3.76 -8.79 -7.97
C PHE A 309 2.50 -8.33 -8.74
N GLY A 310 1.38 -8.12 -8.05
CA GLY A 310 0.07 -7.96 -8.67
C GLY A 310 -0.56 -9.31 -9.06
N ALA A 311 -1.84 -9.27 -9.40
CA ALA A 311 -2.58 -10.39 -9.96
C ALA A 311 -3.70 -9.85 -10.89
N PRO A 312 -4.01 -10.52 -12.01
CA PRO A 312 -5.13 -10.15 -12.88
C PRO A 312 -6.49 -10.16 -12.13
N GLY A 313 -7.39 -9.27 -12.54
CA GLY A 313 -8.69 -8.99 -11.91
C GLY A 313 -8.59 -8.18 -10.61
N GLY A 314 -7.37 -7.83 -10.18
CA GLY A 314 -7.07 -7.54 -8.78
C GLY A 314 -6.91 -6.08 -8.38
N VAL A 315 -7.14 -5.08 -9.25
CA VAL A 315 -6.75 -3.66 -9.01
C VAL A 315 -7.07 -3.19 -7.59
N GLY A 316 -8.33 -3.23 -7.17
CA GLY A 316 -8.73 -2.73 -5.85
C GLY A 316 -8.17 -3.54 -4.66
N GLY A 317 -7.94 -4.85 -4.85
CA GLY A 317 -7.27 -5.71 -3.86
C GLY A 317 -5.77 -5.39 -3.76
N ALA A 318 -5.07 -5.33 -4.90
CA ALA A 318 -3.64 -5.03 -4.98
C ALA A 318 -3.30 -3.60 -4.50
N THR A 319 -4.20 -2.64 -4.66
CA THR A 319 -4.04 -1.31 -4.07
C THR A 319 -4.35 -1.29 -2.58
N ALA A 320 -5.33 -2.07 -2.09
CA ALA A 320 -5.55 -2.24 -0.65
C ALA A 320 -4.34 -2.93 0.02
N ASP A 321 -3.73 -3.91 -0.65
CA ASP A 321 -2.46 -4.53 -0.25
C ASP A 321 -1.35 -3.50 -0.13
N ALA A 322 -1.10 -2.75 -1.21
CA ALA A 322 -0.05 -1.74 -1.25
C ALA A 322 -0.28 -0.60 -0.25
N TRP A 323 -1.54 -0.24 0.04
CA TRP A 323 -1.89 0.71 1.09
C TRP A 323 -1.53 0.18 2.47
N VAL A 324 -1.85 -1.09 2.80
CA VAL A 324 -1.49 -1.72 4.08
C VAL A 324 0.03 -1.80 4.26
N ASP A 325 0.74 -2.19 3.19
CA ASP A 325 2.20 -2.22 3.14
C ASP A 325 2.82 -0.84 3.42
N ALA A 326 2.25 0.22 2.81
CA ALA A 326 2.68 1.60 3.00
C ALA A 326 2.31 2.16 4.38
N PHE A 327 1.12 1.84 4.89
CA PHE A 327 0.64 2.28 6.20
C PHE A 327 1.56 1.82 7.34
N ALA A 328 2.13 0.62 7.23
CA ALA A 328 3.15 0.19 8.17
C ALA A 328 4.43 1.04 8.11
N ALA A 329 4.88 1.45 6.92
CA ALA A 329 6.03 2.36 6.78
C ALA A 329 5.72 3.76 7.33
N TRP A 330 4.54 4.28 7.02
CA TRP A 330 4.02 5.57 7.48
C TRP A 330 3.85 5.66 9.00
N ARG A 331 3.48 4.54 9.66
CA ARG A 331 3.47 4.44 11.13
C ARG A 331 4.90 4.50 11.69
N ARG A 332 5.83 3.72 11.12
CA ARG A 332 7.23 3.70 11.56
C ARG A 332 7.92 5.06 11.41
N SER A 333 7.66 5.81 10.34
CA SER A 333 8.20 7.17 10.17
C SER A 333 7.64 8.20 11.16
N ARG A 334 6.65 7.81 11.98
CA ARG A 334 6.10 8.58 13.11
C ARG A 334 6.46 7.98 14.48
N GLY A 335 7.44 7.08 14.53
CA GLY A 335 7.85 6.40 15.76
C GLY A 335 6.83 5.39 16.29
N LEU A 336 5.78 5.07 15.53
CA LEU A 336 4.75 4.10 15.94
C LEU A 336 5.09 2.70 15.41
N PRO A 337 4.93 1.64 16.24
CA PRO A 337 5.26 0.30 15.80
C PRO A 337 4.30 -0.19 14.73
N ALA A 338 4.86 -0.79 13.68
CA ALA A 338 4.15 -1.54 12.65
C ALA A 338 5.11 -2.43 11.85
N ALA A 339 4.73 -3.68 11.64
CA ALA A 339 5.38 -4.66 10.75
C ALA A 339 4.34 -5.26 9.79
N VAL A 340 4.81 -5.76 8.64
CA VAL A 340 3.95 -6.45 7.67
C VAL A 340 4.47 -7.86 7.45
N THR A 341 3.62 -8.86 7.62
CA THR A 341 3.88 -10.22 7.14
C THR A 341 3.18 -10.43 5.81
N ARG A 342 3.87 -11.04 4.85
CA ARG A 342 3.31 -11.38 3.54
C ARG A 342 3.03 -12.87 3.46
N VAL A 343 1.76 -13.22 3.43
CA VAL A 343 1.27 -14.59 3.55
C VAL A 343 1.03 -15.18 2.17
N GLY A 344 1.71 -16.28 1.85
CA GLY A 344 1.49 -17.01 0.60
C GLY A 344 0.10 -17.66 0.54
N SER A 345 -0.56 -17.58 -0.61
CA SER A 345 -1.78 -18.34 -0.90
C SER A 345 -1.44 -19.83 -1.05
N GLY A 346 -1.51 -20.57 0.05
CA GLY A 346 -1.33 -22.02 0.03
C GLY A 346 -2.59 -22.73 -0.46
N GLU A 347 -2.59 -23.18 -1.72
CA GLU A 347 -3.27 -24.44 -2.05
C GLU A 347 -2.48 -25.60 -1.42
N LEU A 348 -2.59 -25.74 -0.10
CA LEU A 348 -1.91 -26.79 0.66
C LEU A 348 -2.88 -27.41 1.67
N PRO A 349 -3.03 -28.75 1.69
CA PRO A 349 -4.00 -29.40 2.55
C PRO A 349 -3.68 -29.20 4.04
N PRO A 350 -4.66 -29.34 4.95
CA PRO A 350 -4.52 -29.02 6.38
C PRO A 350 -3.35 -29.71 7.12
N ALA A 351 -2.83 -30.81 6.58
CA ALA A 351 -1.67 -31.52 7.10
C ALA A 351 -0.33 -30.79 6.83
N VAL A 352 -0.24 -29.98 5.78
CA VAL A 352 1.00 -29.31 5.35
C VAL A 352 1.13 -27.90 5.94
N TRP A 353 0.02 -27.24 6.29
CA TRP A 353 0.07 -25.88 6.86
C TRP A 353 0.32 -25.82 8.38
N ARG A 354 0.12 -26.91 9.13
CA ARG A 354 0.47 -26.94 10.57
C ARG A 354 1.96 -26.70 10.83
N PRO A 355 2.91 -27.35 10.13
CA PRO A 355 4.33 -26.99 10.23
C PRO A 355 4.65 -25.62 9.65
N TYR A 356 3.99 -25.20 8.56
CA TYR A 356 4.30 -23.93 7.90
C TYR A 356 3.82 -22.70 8.68
N PHE A 357 2.74 -22.77 9.45
CA PHE A 357 2.27 -21.62 10.23
C PHE A 357 2.89 -21.55 11.62
N SER A 358 3.29 -22.70 12.20
CA SER A 358 4.29 -22.72 13.27
C SER A 358 5.59 -22.11 12.76
N ALA A 359 6.12 -22.52 11.61
CA ALA A 359 7.31 -21.90 11.04
C ALA A 359 7.16 -20.40 10.71
N VAL A 360 6.06 -19.94 10.09
CA VAL A 360 5.88 -18.52 9.73
C VAL A 360 5.62 -17.63 10.95
N LEU A 361 4.94 -18.13 12.00
CA LEU A 361 4.86 -17.39 13.27
C LEU A 361 6.19 -17.50 14.04
N GLU A 362 6.81 -18.67 14.19
CA GLU A 362 8.11 -18.83 14.88
C GLU A 362 9.27 -18.11 14.16
N GLU A 363 9.22 -17.95 12.83
CA GLU A 363 10.14 -17.11 12.04
C GLU A 363 9.71 -15.64 11.99
N PHE A 364 8.48 -15.29 12.34
CA PHE A 364 8.16 -13.90 12.67
C PHE A 364 8.62 -13.57 14.10
N VAL A 365 8.58 -14.56 15.00
CA VAL A 365 8.72 -14.45 16.46
C VAL A 365 10.14 -14.54 16.96
N ARG A 366 10.99 -15.30 16.31
CA ARG A 366 12.43 -15.26 16.56
C ARG A 366 13.06 -13.99 15.98
N HIS A 367 12.27 -12.97 15.58
CA HIS A 367 12.75 -11.96 14.62
C HIS A 367 12.11 -10.50 14.61
N ALA A 368 12.22 -9.66 15.67
CA ALA A 368 12.08 -8.18 15.62
C ALA A 368 12.88 -7.30 16.66
N GLU A 369 14.19 -7.08 16.48
CA GLU A 369 14.92 -5.92 17.06
C GLU A 369 15.64 -5.11 15.97
N LEU A 370 15.36 -3.79 15.89
CA LEU A 370 16.22 -2.69 15.35
C LEU A 370 15.44 -1.36 15.32
N PHE A 371 14.90 -0.94 16.47
CA PHE A 371 14.41 0.44 16.69
C PHE A 371 15.16 1.05 17.87
N GLY A 372 16.41 1.42 17.62
CA GLY A 372 17.30 2.05 18.59
C GLY A 372 18.62 2.42 17.92
N GLU A 373 18.90 3.73 17.90
CA GLU A 373 20.13 4.41 17.44
C GLU A 373 20.21 4.85 15.96
N GLU A 374 20.17 6.18 15.79
CA GLU A 374 20.63 6.99 14.65
C GLU A 374 22.16 7.29 14.79
N PRO A 375 22.84 7.87 13.78
CA PRO A 375 22.35 8.36 12.48
C PRO A 375 22.99 7.70 11.24
#